data_AF-A0A6I8M8U2-F1
#
_entry.id   AF-A0A6I8M8U2-F1
#
_cell.length_a   1.000
_cell.length_b   1.000
_cell.length_c   1.000
_cell.angle_alpha   90.00
_cell.angle_beta   90.00
_cell.angle_gamma   90.00
#
_symmetry.space_group_name_H-M   'P 1'
#
loop_
_entity.id
_entity.type
_entity.pdbx_description
1 polymer ?
#
loop_
_entity_poly.entity_id
_entity_poly.type
_entity_poly.pdbx_seq_one_letter_code
_entity_poly.pdbx_strand_id
1 'polypeptide(L)'
;MIGSAAESGSDWGGSVNSLRRACVVLTAVAGLGVAFVPVASADPVQTVDYVAEEGSHPLHGTAHYAGPGDEVRVWVNEGILKVDVQSGFTDLRVEMSPPAGETLHTGTYTGARFRWTDDPATDTPGFLVVSGGLGCGDVYADFTVDRLDRGADGRVTGLDATFVQRCDTPDGPATRGEVHFTA
;
A
#
# COMPACT_ATOMS: atom_id res chain seq x y z
N MET A 1 41.33 -17.02 40.21
CA MET A 1 40.62 -17.23 38.93
C MET A 1 41.57 -17.99 38.04
N ILE A 2 41.38 -19.30 38.02
CA ILE A 2 42.28 -20.30 37.46
C ILE A 2 41.52 -20.94 36.30
N GLY A 3 42.02 -20.73 35.08
CA GLY A 3 41.61 -21.51 33.93
C GLY A 3 42.14 -22.93 34.07
N SER A 4 41.35 -23.91 33.65
CA SER A 4 41.82 -25.26 33.42
C SER A 4 41.14 -25.80 32.17
N ALA A 5 41.98 -26.06 31.17
CA ALA A 5 41.71 -26.97 30.07
C ALA A 5 41.91 -28.42 30.54
N ALA A 6 41.73 -29.35 29.59
CA ALA A 6 41.98 -30.80 29.61
C ALA A 6 40.67 -31.62 29.82
N GLU A 7 40.39 -32.76 29.17
CA GLU A 7 41.20 -33.85 28.59
C GLU A 7 40.37 -34.55 27.47
N SER A 8 40.94 -34.94 26.31
CA SER A 8 41.50 -36.29 26.03
C SER A 8 40.55 -37.42 26.48
N GLY A 9 39.94 -38.25 25.63
CA GLY A 9 40.56 -39.07 24.56
C GLY A 9 40.68 -40.53 25.05
N SER A 10 40.54 -41.50 24.12
CA SER A 10 40.76 -42.97 24.26
C SER A 10 39.53 -43.79 24.73
N ASP A 11 39.16 -44.98 24.20
CA ASP A 11 39.71 -45.88 23.17
C ASP A 11 38.74 -47.10 23.00
N TRP A 12 39.07 -47.98 22.04
CA TRP A 12 38.73 -49.41 21.92
C TRP A 12 37.57 -49.84 20.97
N GLY A 13 37.98 -50.19 19.74
CA GLY A 13 38.08 -51.60 19.36
C GLY A 13 36.85 -52.33 18.79
N GLY A 14 37.06 -53.05 17.67
CA GLY A 14 36.42 -54.34 17.46
C GLY A 14 35.43 -54.45 16.30
N SER A 15 35.93 -54.93 15.17
CA SER A 15 35.17 -55.47 14.03
C SER A 15 34.37 -56.72 14.43
N VAL A 16 33.12 -56.87 13.98
CA VAL A 16 32.55 -58.16 13.55
C VAL A 16 31.37 -57.97 12.59
N ASN A 17 31.53 -58.60 11.44
CA ASN A 17 30.54 -58.80 10.40
C ASN A 17 29.47 -59.79 10.91
N SER A 18 28.17 -59.46 10.78
CA SER A 18 27.09 -60.43 11.01
C SER A 18 25.82 -59.98 10.27
N LEU A 19 25.65 -60.47 9.04
CA LEU A 19 24.34 -60.55 8.40
C LEU A 19 23.37 -61.30 9.33
N ARG A 20 22.21 -60.70 9.62
CA ARG A 20 20.94 -61.45 9.68
C ARG A 20 19.71 -60.56 9.80
N ARG A 21 18.83 -60.78 8.82
CA ARG A 21 17.36 -60.73 8.88
C ARG A 21 16.69 -59.36 8.85
N ALA A 22 16.13 -59.09 7.67
CA ALA A 22 15.03 -58.20 7.42
C ALA A 22 13.87 -58.40 8.42
N CYS A 23 13.37 -57.29 8.95
CA CYS A 23 11.98 -57.11 9.30
C CYS A 23 11.57 -55.74 8.77
N VAL A 24 11.01 -55.74 7.55
CA VAL A 24 10.25 -54.60 7.03
C VAL A 24 8.99 -54.50 7.88
N VAL A 25 8.94 -53.48 8.74
CA VAL A 25 7.70 -53.09 9.41
C VAL A 25 7.07 -51.99 8.58
N LEU A 26 6.14 -52.37 7.70
CA LEU A 26 5.22 -51.47 7.03
C LEU A 26 4.13 -51.07 8.03
N THR A 27 4.34 -50.00 8.79
CA THR A 27 3.24 -49.32 9.48
C THR A 27 2.53 -48.43 8.48
N ALA A 28 1.41 -48.93 7.93
CA ALA A 28 0.45 -48.11 7.21
C ALA A 28 -0.26 -47.18 8.21
N VAL A 29 0.25 -45.95 8.35
CA VAL A 29 -0.46 -44.89 9.05
C VAL A 29 -1.41 -44.25 8.05
N ALA A 30 -2.68 -44.61 8.10
CA ALA A 30 -3.76 -43.87 7.46
C ALA A 30 -3.96 -42.55 8.23
N GLY A 31 -3.05 -41.60 8.04
CA GLY A 31 -3.18 -40.25 8.57
C GLY A 31 -4.01 -39.42 7.61
N LEU A 32 -5.11 -38.83 8.09
CA LEU A 32 -5.71 -37.66 7.43
C LEU A 32 -4.66 -36.55 7.42
N GLY A 33 -3.89 -36.47 6.35
CA GLY A 33 -2.95 -35.38 6.11
C GLY A 33 -3.75 -34.10 5.86
N VAL A 34 -3.75 -33.18 6.82
CA VAL A 34 -4.13 -31.80 6.56
C VAL A 34 -3.05 -31.24 5.63
N ALA A 35 -3.35 -31.16 4.34
CA ALA A 35 -2.47 -30.49 3.39
C ALA A 35 -2.43 -29.00 3.76
N PHE A 36 -1.30 -28.54 4.29
CA PHE A 36 -1.03 -27.11 4.42
C PHE A 36 -0.85 -26.55 3.01
N VAL A 37 -1.92 -26.03 2.42
CA VAL A 37 -1.82 -25.24 1.20
C VAL A 37 -1.19 -23.90 1.60
N PRO A 38 -0.02 -23.52 1.07
CA PRO A 38 0.49 -22.18 1.30
C PRO A 38 -0.52 -21.19 0.69
N VAL A 39 -1.09 -20.33 1.53
CA VAL A 39 -1.80 -19.16 1.03
C VAL A 39 -0.73 -18.26 0.43
N ALA A 40 -0.78 -18.02 -0.88
CA ALA A 40 0.05 -17.00 -1.50
C ALA A 40 -0.37 -15.66 -0.88
N SER A 41 0.52 -15.04 -0.10
CA SER A 41 0.40 -13.62 0.18
C SER A 41 0.68 -12.91 -1.14
N ALA A 42 -0.20 -12.02 -1.58
CA ALA A 42 0.24 -11.02 -2.54
C ALA A 42 1.33 -10.18 -1.86
N ASP A 43 2.39 -9.86 -2.58
CA ASP A 43 3.34 -8.86 -2.10
C ASP A 43 2.62 -7.51 -2.01
N PRO A 44 2.90 -6.70 -0.98
CA PRO A 44 2.30 -5.38 -0.86
C PRO A 44 2.69 -4.55 -2.10
N VAL A 45 1.69 -3.96 -2.74
CA VAL A 45 1.88 -3.05 -3.89
C VAL A 45 1.62 -1.65 -3.40
N GLN A 46 2.58 -0.77 -3.59
CA GLN A 46 2.48 0.64 -3.18
C GLN A 46 3.13 1.48 -4.27
N THR A 47 2.33 1.93 -5.22
CA THR A 47 2.76 2.80 -6.31
C THR A 47 1.92 4.05 -6.35
N VAL A 48 2.57 5.21 -6.41
CA VAL A 48 1.92 6.48 -6.72
C VAL A 48 2.69 7.14 -7.85
N ASP A 49 1.99 7.47 -8.92
CA ASP A 49 2.55 8.02 -10.14
C ASP A 49 1.85 9.32 -10.49
N TYR A 50 2.60 10.28 -11.06
CA TYR A 50 1.98 11.42 -11.69
C TYR A 50 2.77 11.98 -12.87
N VAL A 51 2.05 12.66 -13.75
CA VAL A 51 2.56 13.54 -14.79
C VAL A 51 1.83 14.88 -14.69
N ALA A 52 2.61 15.94 -14.53
CA ALA A 52 2.14 17.31 -14.43
C ALA A 52 2.52 18.07 -15.71
N GLU A 53 1.55 18.71 -16.34
CA GLU A 53 1.78 19.63 -17.45
C GLU A 53 2.63 20.84 -17.00
N GLU A 54 3.30 21.50 -17.94
CA GLU A 54 4.09 22.69 -17.63
C GLU A 54 3.19 23.77 -17.03
N GLY A 55 3.59 24.31 -15.86
CA GLY A 55 2.81 25.31 -15.12
C GLY A 55 1.74 24.73 -14.19
N SER A 56 1.60 23.40 -14.09
CA SER A 56 0.77 22.77 -13.06
C SER A 56 1.31 23.09 -11.66
N HIS A 57 0.40 23.13 -10.69
CA HIS A 57 0.66 23.36 -9.27
C HIS A 57 -0.15 22.35 -8.44
N PRO A 58 0.32 21.90 -7.26
CA PRO A 58 1.66 22.10 -6.70
C PRO A 58 2.72 21.15 -7.30
N LEU A 59 2.31 20.21 -8.16
CA LEU A 59 3.22 19.21 -8.73
C LEU A 59 3.82 19.69 -10.05
N HIS A 60 5.05 19.25 -10.32
CA HIS A 60 5.81 19.60 -11.52
C HIS A 60 6.51 18.36 -12.11
N GLY A 61 6.58 18.28 -13.44
CA GLY A 61 7.26 17.18 -14.11
C GLY A 61 6.55 15.84 -13.87
N THR A 62 7.31 14.80 -13.54
CA THR A 62 6.78 13.45 -13.31
C THR A 62 7.41 12.84 -12.07
N ALA A 63 6.66 11.99 -11.36
CA ALA A 63 7.22 11.13 -10.33
C ALA A 63 6.66 9.72 -10.39
N HIS A 64 7.45 8.78 -9.87
CA HIS A 64 7.09 7.39 -9.63
C HIS A 64 7.58 7.03 -8.23
N TYR A 65 6.66 6.77 -7.31
CA TYR A 65 6.96 6.37 -5.93
C TYR A 65 6.63 4.90 -5.77
N ALA A 66 7.66 4.06 -5.65
CA ALA A 66 7.55 2.60 -5.52
C ALA A 66 8.81 1.98 -4.91
N GLY A 67 9.81 2.79 -4.59
CA GLY A 67 11.09 2.34 -4.07
C GLY A 67 11.01 1.97 -2.59
N PRO A 68 11.98 1.22 -2.07
CA PRO A 68 11.99 0.78 -0.67
C PRO A 68 12.14 1.91 0.37
N GLY A 69 12.43 3.15 -0.07
CA GLY A 69 12.48 4.34 0.77
C GLY A 69 11.24 5.24 0.64
N ASP A 70 10.30 4.87 -0.23
CA ASP A 70 9.03 5.57 -0.40
C ASP A 70 8.01 4.96 0.58
N GLU A 71 7.43 5.79 1.43
CA GLU A 71 6.37 5.37 2.33
C GLU A 71 5.03 5.87 1.77
N VAL A 72 4.14 4.94 1.40
CA VAL A 72 2.77 5.24 0.99
C VAL A 72 1.81 4.85 2.11
N ARG A 73 0.98 5.78 2.56
CA ARG A 73 -0.06 5.51 3.55
C ARG A 73 -1.41 5.91 3.02
N VAL A 74 -2.35 4.96 3.04
CA VAL A 74 -3.74 5.18 2.66
C VAL A 74 -4.62 5.09 3.90
N TRP A 75 -5.37 6.16 4.19
CA TRP A 75 -6.17 6.26 5.40
C TRP A 75 -7.38 7.17 5.21
N VAL A 76 -8.31 7.16 6.16
CA VAL A 76 -9.51 8.00 6.10
C VAL A 76 -9.56 8.91 7.33
N ASN A 77 -9.90 10.18 7.11
CA ASN A 77 -10.18 11.15 8.16
C ASN A 77 -11.45 11.92 7.84
N GLU A 78 -12.42 11.96 8.75
CA GLU A 78 -13.68 12.72 8.54
C GLU A 78 -14.38 12.40 7.20
N GLY A 79 -14.30 11.14 6.75
CA GLY A 79 -14.87 10.69 5.47
C GLY A 79 -14.05 11.03 4.22
N ILE A 80 -12.89 11.67 4.38
CA ILE A 80 -11.94 11.97 3.31
C ILE A 80 -10.89 10.86 3.24
N LEU A 81 -10.76 10.23 2.08
CA LEU A 81 -9.69 9.30 1.76
C LEU A 81 -8.41 10.09 1.47
N LYS A 82 -7.32 9.72 2.14
CA LYS A 82 -6.01 10.36 2.03
C LYS A 82 -4.97 9.35 1.59
N VAL A 83 -4.20 9.73 0.59
CA VAL A 83 -3.01 9.02 0.13
C VAL A 83 -1.81 9.91 0.42
N ASP A 84 -1.04 9.56 1.43
CA ASP A 84 0.19 10.25 1.79
C ASP A 84 1.38 9.50 1.19
N VAL A 85 2.30 10.23 0.59
CA VAL A 85 3.61 9.76 0.17
C VAL A 85 4.68 10.55 0.92
N GLN A 86 5.64 9.85 1.51
CA GLN A 86 6.89 10.42 2.01
C GLN A 86 8.05 9.77 1.26
N SER A 87 8.85 10.58 0.56
CA SER A 87 10.03 10.14 -0.19
C SER A 87 11.20 11.09 0.10
N GLY A 88 12.07 10.71 1.03
CA GLY A 88 13.13 11.59 1.53
C GLY A 88 12.57 12.89 2.13
N PHE A 89 12.85 14.04 1.49
CA PHE A 89 12.34 15.35 1.89
C PHE A 89 11.05 15.77 1.15
N THR A 90 10.56 14.93 0.25
CA THR A 90 9.35 15.19 -0.53
C THR A 90 8.15 14.58 0.17
N ASP A 91 7.12 15.41 0.40
CA ASP A 91 5.78 14.99 0.77
C ASP A 91 4.81 15.18 -0.40
N LEU A 92 3.86 14.27 -0.53
CA LEU A 92 2.70 14.40 -1.39
C LEU A 92 1.49 13.89 -0.63
N ARG A 93 0.37 14.59 -0.73
CA ARG A 93 -0.94 14.12 -0.27
C ARG A 93 -1.95 14.28 -1.39
N VAL A 94 -2.73 13.22 -1.62
CA VAL A 94 -3.96 13.27 -2.42
C VAL A 94 -5.14 13.06 -1.49
N GLU A 95 -6.10 13.99 -1.51
CA GLU A 95 -7.35 13.92 -0.74
C GLU A 95 -8.52 13.74 -1.71
N MET A 96 -9.38 12.75 -1.43
CA MET A 96 -10.59 12.44 -2.19
C MET A 96 -11.77 12.30 -1.24
N SER A 97 -12.86 13.02 -1.49
CA SER A 97 -14.07 12.91 -0.68
C SER A 97 -15.33 12.78 -1.55
N PRO A 98 -16.35 12.04 -1.09
CA PRO A 98 -17.61 11.96 -1.80
C PRO A 98 -18.40 13.28 -1.63
N PRO A 99 -19.51 13.45 -2.38
CA PRO A 99 -20.51 14.47 -2.09
C PRO A 99 -21.13 14.32 -0.69
N ALA A 100 -21.82 15.36 -0.24
CA ALA A 100 -22.52 15.40 1.03
C ALA A 100 -23.59 14.31 1.13
N GLY A 101 -23.61 13.61 2.26
CA GLY A 101 -24.55 12.52 2.53
C GLY A 101 -24.13 11.16 1.95
N GLU A 102 -23.00 11.10 1.25
CA GLU A 102 -22.46 9.87 0.69
C GLU A 102 -21.22 9.36 1.45
N THR A 103 -20.92 8.08 1.27
CA THR A 103 -19.65 7.47 1.68
C THR A 103 -18.83 7.16 0.43
N LEU A 104 -17.53 7.40 0.47
CA LEU A 104 -16.66 7.11 -0.67
C LEU A 104 -16.70 5.62 -1.01
N HIS A 105 -16.96 5.32 -2.27
CA HIS A 105 -17.07 3.99 -2.84
C HIS A 105 -16.44 3.98 -4.24
N THR A 106 -16.38 2.80 -4.87
CA THR A 106 -15.90 2.68 -6.24
C THR A 106 -16.81 3.42 -7.22
N GLY A 107 -16.22 4.18 -8.14
CA GLY A 107 -16.96 4.99 -9.11
C GLY A 107 -16.15 6.17 -9.63
N THR A 108 -16.71 6.87 -10.61
CA THR A 108 -16.15 8.11 -11.16
C THR A 108 -16.83 9.31 -10.53
N TYR A 109 -16.04 10.24 -10.03
CA TYR A 109 -16.44 11.47 -9.40
C TYR A 109 -15.99 12.64 -10.27
N THR A 110 -16.95 13.33 -10.87
CA THR A 110 -16.68 14.44 -11.80
C THR A 110 -16.98 15.80 -11.18
N GLY A 111 -16.27 16.83 -11.63
CA GLY A 111 -16.51 18.21 -11.18
C GLY A 111 -16.15 18.40 -9.71
N ALA A 112 -15.18 17.64 -9.21
CA ALA A 112 -14.68 17.76 -7.86
C ALA A 112 -14.07 19.13 -7.62
N ARG A 113 -14.32 19.66 -6.42
CA ARG A 113 -13.95 21.01 -5.99
C ARG A 113 -12.99 20.98 -4.82
N PHE A 114 -12.41 22.14 -4.55
CA PHE A 114 -11.53 22.31 -3.41
C PHE A 114 -12.31 21.93 -2.16
N ARG A 115 -11.70 21.08 -1.34
CA ARG A 115 -12.21 20.77 -0.02
C ARG A 115 -11.06 20.39 0.90
N TRP A 116 -10.89 21.16 1.97
CA TRP A 116 -10.01 20.81 3.07
C TRP A 116 -10.70 19.88 4.06
N THR A 117 -9.92 19.22 4.92
CA THR A 117 -10.44 18.25 5.90
C THR A 117 -11.48 18.82 6.86
N ASP A 118 -11.33 20.07 7.25
CA ASP A 118 -12.24 20.73 8.19
C ASP A 118 -13.42 21.41 7.48
N ASP A 119 -13.45 21.39 6.14
CA ASP A 119 -14.53 22.00 5.37
C ASP A 119 -15.77 21.09 5.34
N PRO A 120 -16.97 21.67 5.48
CA PRO A 120 -18.21 20.91 5.39
C PRO A 120 -18.37 20.28 4.01
N ALA A 121 -19.06 19.14 3.96
CA ALA A 121 -19.38 18.50 2.69
C ALA A 121 -20.34 19.34 1.87
N THR A 122 -20.09 19.39 0.56
CA THR A 122 -20.94 20.06 -0.43
C THR A 122 -21.59 19.03 -1.34
N ASP A 123 -22.46 19.47 -2.24
CA ASP A 123 -23.11 18.65 -3.26
C ASP A 123 -22.15 18.14 -4.36
N THR A 124 -20.90 18.62 -4.38
CA THR A 124 -19.86 18.15 -5.30
C THR A 124 -18.83 17.30 -4.55
N PRO A 125 -18.15 16.36 -5.23
CA PRO A 125 -17.04 15.65 -4.62
C PRO A 125 -15.90 16.63 -4.29
N GLY A 126 -15.09 16.26 -3.30
CA GLY A 126 -13.93 17.05 -2.87
C GLY A 126 -12.64 16.43 -3.41
N PHE A 127 -11.71 17.27 -3.84
CA PHE A 127 -10.40 16.83 -4.27
C PHE A 127 -9.32 17.85 -3.92
N LEU A 128 -8.15 17.37 -3.50
CA LEU A 128 -6.99 18.23 -3.29
C LEU A 128 -5.68 17.44 -3.38
N VAL A 129 -4.73 17.97 -4.15
CA VAL A 129 -3.32 17.58 -4.07
C VAL A 129 -2.53 18.63 -3.30
N VAL A 130 -1.74 18.17 -2.32
CA VAL A 130 -0.82 18.98 -1.53
C VAL A 130 0.59 18.41 -1.66
N SER A 131 1.60 19.25 -1.83
CA SER A 131 3.02 18.85 -1.79
C SER A 131 3.90 20.01 -1.34
N GLY A 132 4.89 19.75 -0.49
CA GLY A 132 5.77 20.80 0.04
C GLY A 132 5.03 21.85 0.86
N GLY A 133 3.88 21.50 1.45
CA GLY A 133 2.97 22.43 2.12
C GLY A 133 2.18 23.36 1.19
N LEU A 134 2.19 23.12 -0.12
CA LEU A 134 1.45 23.90 -1.11
C LEU A 134 0.28 23.10 -1.68
N GLY A 135 -0.85 23.75 -1.88
CA GLY A 135 -2.02 23.22 -2.59
C GLY A 135 -2.64 24.29 -3.48
N CYS A 136 -3.69 23.94 -4.24
CA CYS A 136 -4.44 24.92 -5.01
C CYS A 136 -5.28 25.83 -4.10
N GLY A 137 -5.56 27.05 -4.54
CA GLY A 137 -6.61 27.89 -3.95
C GLY A 137 -8.01 27.45 -4.39
N ASP A 138 -8.18 27.19 -5.69
CA ASP A 138 -9.38 26.57 -6.27
C ASP A 138 -9.01 25.29 -7.04
N VAL A 139 -9.89 24.29 -7.00
CA VAL A 139 -9.68 22.99 -7.66
C VAL A 139 -10.77 22.71 -8.69
N TYR A 140 -10.33 22.21 -9.84
CA TYR A 140 -11.15 21.59 -10.88
C TYR A 140 -10.58 20.19 -11.13
N ALA A 141 -11.26 19.17 -10.62
CA ALA A 141 -10.75 17.80 -10.71
C ALA A 141 -11.82 16.77 -11.06
N ASP A 142 -11.37 15.68 -11.64
CA ASP A 142 -12.13 14.45 -11.78
C ASP A 142 -11.26 13.32 -11.22
N PHE A 143 -11.86 12.35 -10.54
CA PHE A 143 -11.16 11.16 -10.09
C PHE A 143 -12.03 9.91 -10.22
N THR A 144 -11.39 8.76 -10.39
CA THR A 144 -12.05 7.46 -10.41
C THR A 144 -11.44 6.60 -9.32
N VAL A 145 -12.30 5.92 -8.56
CA VAL A 145 -11.93 4.90 -7.60
C VAL A 145 -12.34 3.56 -8.21
N ASP A 146 -11.37 2.81 -8.73
CA ASP A 146 -11.62 1.51 -9.36
C ASP A 146 -11.69 0.38 -8.32
N ARG A 147 -10.95 0.52 -7.21
CA ARG A 147 -10.96 -0.40 -6.08
C ARG A 147 -10.87 0.37 -4.77
N LEU A 148 -11.67 -0.02 -3.77
CA LEU A 148 -11.58 0.50 -2.41
C LEU A 148 -11.96 -0.60 -1.41
N ASP A 149 -10.94 -1.32 -0.94
CA ASP A 149 -11.09 -2.42 0.01
C ASP A 149 -10.87 -1.92 1.44
N ARG A 150 -11.67 -2.44 2.36
CA ARG A 150 -11.53 -2.17 3.79
C ARG A 150 -11.38 -3.46 4.58
N GLY A 151 -10.46 -3.45 5.54
CA GLY A 151 -10.29 -4.50 6.54
C GLY A 151 -11.44 -4.52 7.54
N ALA A 152 -11.48 -5.56 8.37
CA ALA A 152 -12.50 -5.73 9.42
C ALA A 152 -12.49 -4.60 10.47
N ASP A 153 -11.36 -3.89 10.61
CA ASP A 153 -11.16 -2.73 11.48
C ASP A 153 -11.50 -1.40 10.79
N GLY A 154 -11.98 -1.42 9.54
CA GLY A 154 -12.31 -0.26 8.75
C GLY A 154 -11.13 0.43 8.07
N ARG A 155 -9.88 -0.04 8.27
CA ARG A 155 -8.70 0.49 7.58
C ARG A 155 -8.77 0.17 6.10
N VAL A 156 -8.25 1.06 5.27
CA VAL A 156 -8.12 0.80 3.83
C VAL A 156 -7.02 -0.23 3.62
N THR A 157 -7.35 -1.33 2.98
CA THR A 157 -6.41 -2.42 2.67
C THR A 157 -6.09 -2.52 1.19
N GLY A 158 -6.89 -1.86 0.34
CA GLY A 158 -6.70 -1.81 -1.10
C GLY A 158 -7.28 -0.52 -1.68
N LEU A 159 -6.56 0.10 -2.60
CA LEU A 159 -7.02 1.26 -3.35
C LEU A 159 -6.42 1.23 -4.75
N ASP A 160 -7.26 1.34 -5.77
CA ASP A 160 -6.84 1.73 -7.11
C ASP A 160 -7.63 2.98 -7.48
N ALA A 161 -6.92 4.06 -7.83
CA ALA A 161 -7.56 5.31 -8.19
C ALA A 161 -6.75 6.09 -9.21
N THR A 162 -7.44 6.83 -10.07
CA THR A 162 -6.86 7.78 -11.02
C THR A 162 -7.46 9.15 -10.81
N PHE A 163 -6.70 10.21 -11.11
CA PHE A 163 -7.19 11.57 -11.00
C PHE A 163 -6.62 12.49 -12.07
N VAL A 164 -7.36 13.57 -12.32
CA VAL A 164 -6.89 14.75 -13.04
C VAL A 164 -7.24 15.96 -12.20
N GLN A 165 -6.26 16.82 -11.91
CA GLN A 165 -6.45 18.09 -11.21
C GLN A 165 -5.96 19.26 -12.05
N ARG A 166 -6.68 20.37 -11.98
CA ARG A 166 -6.23 21.70 -12.40
C ARG A 166 -6.45 22.69 -11.26
N CYS A 167 -5.46 23.54 -11.01
CA CYS A 167 -5.62 24.65 -10.07
C CYS A 167 -6.22 25.86 -10.76
N ASP A 168 -7.00 26.63 -9.99
CA ASP A 168 -7.48 28.00 -10.27
C ASP A 168 -8.47 28.15 -11.43
N THR A 169 -8.33 27.37 -12.51
CA THR A 169 -9.16 27.45 -13.70
C THR A 169 -9.49 26.05 -14.26
N PRO A 170 -10.67 25.87 -14.90
CA PRO A 170 -11.06 24.59 -15.48
C PRO A 170 -10.18 24.14 -16.65
N ASP A 171 -9.54 25.10 -17.34
CA ASP A 171 -8.68 24.86 -18.51
C ASP A 171 -7.19 25.02 -18.20
N GLY A 172 -6.82 25.11 -16.91
CA GLY A 172 -5.45 25.23 -16.46
C GLY A 172 -4.60 23.97 -16.75
N PRO A 173 -3.27 24.07 -16.56
CA PRO A 173 -2.37 22.92 -16.74
C PRO A 173 -2.74 21.76 -15.82
N ALA A 174 -2.88 20.57 -16.39
CA ALA A 174 -3.38 19.40 -15.68
C ALA A 174 -2.26 18.55 -15.07
N THR A 175 -2.47 18.14 -13.82
CA THR A 175 -1.76 17.02 -13.18
C THR A 175 -2.63 15.78 -13.28
N ARG A 176 -2.07 14.69 -13.83
CA ARG A 176 -2.71 13.37 -13.89
C ARG A 176 -1.93 12.41 -13.04
N GLY A 177 -2.61 11.63 -12.21
CA GLY A 177 -1.96 10.64 -11.38
C GLY A 177 -2.77 9.37 -11.16
N GLU A 178 -2.07 8.37 -10.65
CA GLU A 178 -2.58 7.04 -10.37
C GLU A 178 -2.01 6.54 -9.04
N VAL A 179 -2.84 5.78 -8.33
CA VAL A 179 -2.51 5.15 -7.05
C VAL A 179 -2.86 3.69 -7.16
N HIS A 180 -1.90 2.81 -6.86
CA HIS A 180 -2.16 1.40 -6.55
C HIS A 180 -1.61 1.08 -5.17
N PHE A 181 -2.51 0.60 -4.32
CA PHE A 181 -2.20 0.28 -2.94
C PHE A 181 -2.78 -1.08 -2.56
N THR A 182 -1.97 -1.90 -1.91
CA THR A 182 -2.35 -3.15 -1.26
C THR A 182 -1.47 -3.28 -0.01
N ALA A 183 -2.13 -3.30 1.15
CA ALA A 183 -1.51 -3.35 2.47
C ALA A 183 -0.96 -4.74 2.83
#